data_AF-A0AAV3YPW2-F1
#
_entry.id   AF-A0AAV3YPW2-F1
#
_cell.length_a   1.000
_cell.length_b   1.000
_cell.length_c   1.000
_cell.angle_alpha   90.00
_cell.angle_beta   90.00
_cell.angle_gamma   90.00
#
_symmetry.space_group_name_H-M   'P 1'
#
loop_
_entity.id
_entity.type
_entity.pdbx_description
1 polymer ?
#
loop_
_entity_poly.entity_id
_entity_poly.type
_entity_poly.pdbx_seq_one_letter_code
_entity_poly.pdbx_strand_id
1 'polypeptide(L)'
;MALNLLYLHARDEESAITFLQQHNVLRQVPPNCITCNRVMSLVKSGRGEERIFRCPLTKFTILFLKKDSFWESSHLKFKQIVELLFLWAFKIPISTANDLVDVSEKTIVQWFAYFRDICTNHLVNNPYRIKEPGVIVEIDKSLVAKRKNNVGHVVERRWVFGGVGGSALQQDKAS
;
A
#
# COMPACT_ATOMS: atom_id res chain seq x y z
N MET A 1 -13.19 7.74 13.70
CA MET A 1 -11.90 8.37 13.30
C MET A 1 -11.48 7.95 11.89
N ALA A 2 -11.44 6.64 11.56
CA ALA A 2 -11.09 6.12 10.23
C ALA A 2 -12.01 6.61 9.07
N LEU A 3 -13.33 6.55 9.27
CA LEU A 3 -14.32 7.00 8.28
C LEU A 3 -14.21 8.49 7.94
N ASN A 4 -13.81 9.34 8.88
CA ASN A 4 -13.66 10.77 8.63
C ASN A 4 -12.47 11.06 7.72
N LEU A 5 -11.36 10.32 7.87
CA LEU A 5 -10.20 10.44 7.00
C LEU A 5 -10.51 9.94 5.59
N LEU A 6 -11.23 8.82 5.48
CA LEU A 6 -11.69 8.31 4.19
C LEU A 6 -12.62 9.33 3.52
N TYR A 7 -13.62 9.85 4.25
CA TYR A 7 -14.54 10.86 3.73
C TYR A 7 -13.82 12.14 3.30
N LEU A 8 -12.79 12.57 4.04
CA LEU A 8 -12.04 13.77 3.71
C LEU A 8 -11.20 13.59 2.43
N HIS A 9 -10.49 12.47 2.29
CA HIS A 9 -9.51 12.29 1.22
C HIS A 9 -10.03 11.54 0.00
N ALA A 10 -11.11 10.77 0.13
CA ALA A 10 -11.75 10.04 -0.96
C ALA A 10 -13.19 10.53 -1.24
N ARG A 11 -13.52 11.78 -0.87
CA ARG A 11 -14.81 12.40 -1.22
C ARG A 11 -15.07 12.34 -2.73
N ASP A 12 -14.07 12.81 -3.47
CA ASP A 12 -14.08 12.98 -4.92
C ASP A 12 -12.66 12.74 -5.47
N GLU A 13 -12.55 12.71 -6.80
CA GLU A 13 -11.29 12.42 -7.49
C GLU A 13 -10.21 13.49 -7.25
N GLU A 14 -10.60 14.74 -7.06
CA GLU A 14 -9.65 15.85 -6.85
C GLU A 14 -9.05 15.79 -5.45
N SER A 15 -9.89 15.55 -4.44
CA SER A 15 -9.44 15.31 -3.06
C SER A 15 -8.45 14.14 -2.98
N ALA A 16 -8.72 13.05 -3.72
CA ALA A 16 -7.85 11.89 -3.79
C ALA A 16 -6.52 12.20 -4.47
N ILE A 17 -6.54 12.92 -5.60
CA ILE A 17 -5.33 13.36 -6.30
C ILE A 17 -4.48 14.25 -5.38
N THR A 18 -5.09 15.23 -4.71
CA THR A 18 -4.40 16.13 -3.79
C THR A 18 -3.75 15.35 -2.65
N PHE A 19 -4.47 14.39 -2.05
CA PHE A 19 -3.92 13.53 -1.00
C PHE A 19 -2.69 12.75 -1.47
N LEU A 20 -2.78 12.08 -2.63
CA LEU A 20 -1.68 11.31 -3.22
C LEU A 20 -0.49 12.19 -3.61
N GLN A 21 -0.77 13.39 -4.11
CA GLN A 21 0.23 14.40 -4.40
C GLN A 21 0.97 14.83 -3.12
N GLN A 22 0.24 15.24 -2.08
CA GLN A 22 0.82 15.66 -0.79
C GLN A 22 1.75 14.61 -0.17
N HIS A 23 1.46 13.32 -0.41
CA HIS A 23 2.27 12.19 0.08
C HIS A 23 3.39 11.79 -0.88
N ASN A 24 3.61 12.55 -1.96
CA ASN A 24 4.64 12.32 -2.98
C ASN A 24 4.56 10.96 -3.69
N VAL A 25 3.38 10.33 -3.70
CA VAL A 25 3.14 9.07 -4.43
C VAL A 25 2.54 9.30 -5.82
N LEU A 26 2.14 10.54 -6.10
CA LEU A 26 1.68 10.98 -7.41
C LEU A 26 2.39 12.28 -7.80
N ARG A 27 2.68 12.43 -9.09
CA ARG A 27 3.38 13.59 -9.64
C ARG A 27 2.61 14.89 -9.34
N GLN A 28 3.32 15.85 -8.74
CA GLN A 28 2.83 17.21 -8.52
C GLN A 28 3.25 18.18 -9.65
N VAL A 29 4.52 18.09 -10.05
CA VAL A 29 5.11 19.01 -11.02
C VAL A 29 4.66 18.64 -12.43
N PRO A 30 4.08 19.57 -13.21
CA PRO A 30 3.70 19.29 -14.58
C PRO A 30 4.93 18.97 -15.45
N PRO A 31 4.88 17.92 -16.29
CA PRO A 31 5.99 17.58 -17.15
C PRO A 31 6.13 18.54 -18.34
N ASN A 32 7.30 18.54 -18.96
CA ASN A 32 7.51 19.18 -20.25
C ASN A 32 7.01 18.29 -21.39
N CYS A 33 6.42 18.91 -22.41
CA CYS A 33 6.01 18.22 -23.62
C CYS A 33 7.21 17.69 -24.40
N ILE A 34 7.19 16.41 -24.78
CA ILE A 34 8.28 15.76 -25.53
C ILE A 34 8.56 16.41 -26.91
N THR A 35 7.58 17.10 -27.50
CA THR A 35 7.69 17.66 -28.85
C THR A 35 8.15 19.12 -28.85
N CYS A 36 7.67 19.94 -27.91
CA CYS A 36 7.94 21.39 -27.91
C CYS A 36 8.63 21.90 -26.64
N ASN A 37 8.92 21.00 -25.69
CA ASN A 37 9.58 21.26 -24.40
C ASN A 37 8.89 22.32 -23.50
N ARG A 38 7.65 22.70 -23.80
CA ARG A 38 6.86 23.58 -22.91
C ARG A 38 6.21 22.78 -21.79
N VAL A 39 6.08 23.42 -20.64
CA VAL A 39 5.36 22.89 -19.48
C VAL A 39 3.91 22.59 -19.89
N MET A 40 3.45 21.38 -19.61
CA MET A 40 2.09 20.94 -19.90
C MET A 40 1.12 21.43 -18.81
N SER A 41 -0.18 21.48 -19.13
CA SER A 41 -1.22 21.87 -18.17
C SER A 41 -2.07 20.67 -17.78
N LEU A 42 -2.34 20.50 -16.49
CA LEU A 42 -3.25 19.47 -15.98
C LEU A 42 -4.70 19.87 -16.26
N VAL A 43 -5.41 19.04 -17.02
CA VAL A 43 -6.80 19.29 -17.43
C VAL A 43 -7.65 18.04 -17.26
N LYS A 44 -8.97 18.21 -17.23
CA LYS A 44 -9.92 17.10 -17.38
C LYS A 44 -9.93 16.62 -18.83
N SER A 45 -9.97 15.30 -19.03
CA SER A 45 -10.18 14.73 -20.36
C SER A 45 -11.56 15.15 -20.91
N GLY A 46 -11.65 15.41 -22.21
CA GLY A 46 -12.94 15.77 -22.83
C GLY A 46 -13.91 14.60 -22.96
N ARG A 47 -13.44 13.37 -22.75
CA ARG A 47 -14.22 12.12 -22.88
C ARG A 47 -14.45 11.39 -21.55
N GLY A 48 -14.05 11.98 -20.41
CA GLY A 48 -14.18 11.32 -19.10
C GLY A 48 -13.66 12.16 -17.93
N GLU A 49 -13.71 11.60 -16.73
CA GLU A 49 -13.27 12.29 -15.49
C GLU A 49 -11.75 12.25 -15.27
N GLU A 50 -11.02 11.47 -16.07
CA GLU A 50 -9.57 11.31 -15.94
C GLU A 50 -8.81 12.63 -16.11
N ARG A 51 -7.81 12.83 -15.26
CA ARG A 51 -6.87 13.95 -15.35
C ARG A 51 -5.71 13.60 -16.27
N ILE A 52 -5.44 14.50 -17.20
CA ILE A 52 -4.38 14.38 -18.19
C ILE A 52 -3.57 15.67 -18.24
N PHE A 53 -2.27 15.57 -18.48
CA PHE A 53 -1.47 16.69 -18.92
C PHE A 53 -1.66 16.88 -20.42
N ARG A 54 -2.01 18.10 -20.84
CA ARG A 54 -2.15 18.47 -22.25
C ARG A 54 -1.14 19.55 -22.61
N CYS A 55 -0.48 19.38 -23.75
CA CYS A 55 0.42 20.41 -24.26
C CYS A 55 -0.37 21.64 -24.72
N PRO A 56 0.07 22.86 -24.35
CA PRO A 56 -0.63 24.10 -24.74
C PRO A 56 -0.48 24.43 -26.24
N LEU A 57 0.60 24.00 -26.89
CA LEU A 57 0.85 24.24 -28.32
C LEU A 57 0.32 23.10 -29.19
N THR A 58 0.78 21.88 -28.92
CA THR A 58 0.40 20.69 -29.68
C THR A 58 -0.76 20.02 -28.95
N LYS A 59 -1.99 20.49 -29.20
CA LYS A 59 -3.21 20.01 -28.49
C LYS A 59 -3.41 18.48 -28.54
N PHE A 60 -2.74 17.78 -29.47
CA PHE A 60 -2.73 16.32 -29.61
C PHE A 60 -1.79 15.60 -28.64
N THR A 61 -0.75 16.26 -28.12
CA THR A 61 0.17 15.64 -27.17
C THR A 61 -0.45 15.63 -25.78
N ILE A 62 -0.76 14.42 -25.30
CA ILE A 62 -1.43 14.15 -24.03
C ILE A 62 -0.59 13.15 -23.23
N LEU A 63 -0.51 13.35 -21.92
CA LEU A 63 0.09 12.41 -20.98
C LEU A 63 -0.89 12.13 -19.84
N PHE A 64 -1.11 10.87 -19.48
CA PHE A 64 -1.94 10.53 -18.33
C PHE A 64 -1.26 10.91 -17.02
N LEU A 65 -2.04 11.34 -16.02
CA LEU A 65 -1.49 11.69 -14.71
C LEU A 65 -0.80 10.49 -14.02
N LYS A 66 -1.24 9.26 -14.31
CA LYS A 66 -0.66 8.01 -13.79
C LYS A 66 0.64 7.60 -14.48
N LYS A 67 1.04 8.25 -15.58
CA LYS A 67 2.22 7.87 -16.35
C LYS A 67 3.49 7.95 -15.48
N ASP A 68 4.37 6.95 -15.61
CA ASP A 68 5.61 6.80 -14.84
C ASP A 68 5.36 6.73 -13.32
N SER A 69 4.22 6.18 -12.91
CA SER A 69 3.87 5.95 -11.52
C SER A 69 3.48 4.49 -11.30
N PHE A 70 3.42 4.08 -10.03
CA PHE A 70 2.92 2.77 -9.64
C PHE A 70 1.50 2.46 -10.20
N TRP A 71 0.73 3.50 -10.50
CA TRP A 71 -0.64 3.40 -10.98
C TRP A 71 -0.78 3.33 -12.50
N GLU A 72 0.31 3.37 -13.27
CA GLU A 72 0.26 3.56 -14.73
C GLU A 72 -0.65 2.59 -15.48
N SER A 73 -0.62 1.31 -15.11
CA SER A 73 -1.43 0.25 -15.73
C SER A 73 -2.82 0.09 -15.10
N SER A 74 -3.16 0.90 -14.11
CA SER A 74 -4.44 0.80 -13.39
C SER A 74 -5.57 1.52 -14.12
N HIS A 75 -6.69 0.82 -14.29
CA HIS A 75 -7.96 1.39 -14.73
C HIS A 75 -8.79 2.00 -13.58
N LEU A 76 -8.38 1.85 -12.32
CA LEU A 76 -9.09 2.42 -11.18
C LEU A 76 -8.94 3.94 -11.09
N LYS A 77 -10.01 4.63 -10.72
CA LYS A 77 -9.95 6.05 -10.38
C LYS A 77 -9.09 6.27 -9.13
N PHE A 78 -8.49 7.46 -8.97
CA PHE A 78 -7.70 7.79 -7.79
C PHE A 78 -8.52 7.70 -6.50
N LYS A 79 -9.80 8.11 -6.54
CA LYS A 79 -10.72 7.92 -5.42
C LYS A 79 -10.81 6.45 -5.00
N GLN A 80 -11.06 5.55 -5.94
CA GLN A 80 -11.15 4.10 -5.67
C GLN A 80 -9.83 3.56 -5.09
N ILE A 81 -8.69 4.01 -5.62
CA ILE A 81 -7.37 3.62 -5.10
C ILE A 81 -7.21 4.02 -3.63
N VAL A 82 -7.58 5.26 -3.29
CA VAL A 82 -7.51 5.76 -1.92
C VAL A 82 -8.50 4.99 -1.02
N GLU A 83 -9.73 4.75 -1.47
CA GLU A 83 -10.71 3.93 -0.73
C GLU A 83 -10.15 2.55 -0.39
N LEU A 84 -9.61 1.83 -1.39
CA LEU A 84 -9.01 0.52 -1.18
C LEU A 84 -7.83 0.56 -0.21
N LEU A 85 -6.97 1.58 -0.31
CA LEU A 85 -5.81 1.75 0.58
C LEU A 85 -6.27 1.91 2.03
N PHE A 86 -7.28 2.73 2.28
CA PHE A 86 -7.87 2.91 3.62
C PHE A 86 -8.51 1.63 4.13
N LEU A 87 -9.36 0.98 3.33
CA LEU A 87 -10.03 -0.27 3.73
C LEU A 87 -9.01 -1.35 4.09
N TRP A 88 -7.94 -1.48 3.30
CA TRP A 88 -6.85 -2.40 3.60
C TRP A 88 -6.10 -2.04 4.89
N ALA A 89 -5.73 -0.77 5.07
CA ALA A 89 -4.99 -0.30 6.24
C ALA A 89 -5.77 -0.51 7.56
N PHE A 90 -7.10 -0.37 7.51
CA PHE A 90 -8.00 -0.61 8.63
C PHE A 90 -8.46 -2.07 8.77
N LYS A 91 -7.88 -2.99 7.98
CA LYS A 91 -8.16 -4.43 8.00
C LYS A 91 -9.65 -4.76 7.79
N ILE A 92 -10.31 -4.00 6.93
CA ILE A 92 -11.69 -4.26 6.55
C ILE A 92 -11.74 -5.56 5.72
N PRO A 93 -12.65 -6.50 6.02
CA PRO A 93 -12.81 -7.73 5.24
C PRO A 93 -13.13 -7.44 3.77
N ILE A 94 -12.66 -8.30 2.87
CA ILE A 94 -12.89 -8.16 1.42
C ILE A 94 -14.38 -8.13 1.09
N SER A 95 -15.20 -8.96 1.75
CA SER A 95 -16.66 -8.95 1.58
C SER A 95 -17.27 -7.59 1.87
N THR A 96 -16.93 -7.02 3.03
CA THR A 96 -17.40 -5.67 3.41
C THR A 96 -16.83 -4.60 2.49
N ALA A 97 -15.58 -4.72 2.06
CA ALA A 97 -15.00 -3.78 1.10
C ALA A 97 -15.76 -3.79 -0.23
N ASN A 98 -16.14 -4.97 -0.73
CA ASN A 98 -16.92 -5.14 -1.96
C ASN A 98 -18.31 -4.51 -1.88
N ASP A 99 -18.91 -4.45 -0.68
CA ASP A 99 -20.18 -3.75 -0.46
C ASP A 99 -20.02 -2.22 -0.37
N LEU A 100 -18.82 -1.73 -0.01
CA LEU A 100 -18.53 -0.32 0.23
C LEU A 100 -18.01 0.43 -0.99
N VAL A 101 -17.36 -0.28 -1.93
CA VAL A 101 -16.76 0.34 -3.12
C VAL A 101 -17.26 -0.34 -4.39
N ASP A 102 -17.45 0.46 -5.44
CA ASP A 102 -17.82 -0.03 -6.77
C ASP A 102 -16.58 -0.55 -7.52
N VAL A 103 -16.01 -1.65 -7.01
CA VAL A 103 -14.83 -2.32 -7.56
C VAL A 103 -15.02 -3.82 -7.43
N SER A 104 -14.73 -4.58 -8.49
CA SER A 104 -14.90 -6.04 -8.44
C SER A 104 -14.06 -6.68 -7.32
N GLU A 105 -14.61 -7.69 -6.65
CA GLU A 105 -13.92 -8.43 -5.59
C GLU A 105 -12.52 -8.91 -6.01
N LYS A 106 -12.39 -9.42 -7.24
CA LYS A 106 -11.09 -9.84 -7.81
C LYS A 106 -10.08 -8.69 -7.82
N THR A 107 -10.52 -7.49 -8.19
CA THR A 107 -9.68 -6.29 -8.15
C THR A 107 -9.34 -5.92 -6.71
N ILE A 108 -10.30 -5.96 -5.77
CA ILE A 108 -10.03 -5.67 -4.34
C ILE A 108 -8.92 -6.59 -3.80
N VAL A 109 -9.05 -7.90 -4.03
CA VAL A 109 -8.06 -8.91 -3.62
C VAL A 109 -6.68 -8.59 -4.18
N GLN A 110 -6.61 -8.29 -5.48
CA GLN A 110 -5.35 -7.97 -6.16
C GLN A 110 -4.69 -6.71 -5.58
N TRP A 111 -5.47 -5.68 -5.29
CA TRP A 111 -4.97 -4.43 -4.74
C TRP A 111 -4.52 -4.56 -3.29
N PHE A 112 -5.26 -5.33 -2.49
CA PHE A 112 -4.84 -5.66 -1.13
C PHE A 112 -3.53 -6.45 -1.11
N ALA A 113 -3.33 -7.34 -2.08
CA ALA A 113 -2.05 -8.02 -2.27
C ALA A 113 -0.94 -7.02 -2.64
N TYR A 114 -1.17 -6.09 -3.58
CA TYR A 114 -0.20 -5.06 -3.92
C TYR A 114 0.21 -4.19 -2.73
N PHE A 115 -0.73 -3.72 -1.91
CA PHE A 115 -0.38 -2.94 -0.71
C PHE A 115 0.48 -3.74 0.27
N ARG A 116 0.12 -5.01 0.48
CA ARG A 116 0.91 -5.92 1.31
C ARG A 116 2.32 -6.12 0.76
N ASP A 117 2.46 -6.30 -0.54
CA ASP A 117 3.75 -6.56 -1.17
C ASP A 117 4.66 -5.32 -1.08
N ILE A 118 4.11 -4.11 -1.25
CA ILE A 118 4.84 -2.85 -1.04
C ILE A 118 5.35 -2.77 0.40
N CYS A 119 4.47 -2.97 1.39
CA CYS A 119 4.85 -2.93 2.80
C CYS A 119 5.87 -4.02 3.15
N THR A 120 5.70 -5.23 2.62
CA THR A 120 6.62 -6.36 2.83
C THR A 120 7.99 -6.04 2.25
N ASN A 121 8.04 -5.55 1.01
CA ASN A 121 9.29 -5.16 0.37
C ASN A 121 9.99 -4.03 1.14
N HIS A 122 9.24 -3.05 1.66
CA HIS A 122 9.81 -2.01 2.52
C HIS A 122 10.43 -2.60 3.79
N LEU A 123 9.75 -3.51 4.48
CA LEU A 123 10.25 -4.16 5.70
C LEU A 123 11.47 -5.05 5.46
N VAL A 124 11.53 -5.72 4.30
CA VAL A 124 12.68 -6.54 3.90
C VAL A 124 13.91 -5.66 3.63
N ASN A 125 13.72 -4.54 2.91
CA ASN A 125 14.81 -3.64 2.56
C ASN A 125 15.21 -2.68 3.71
N ASN A 126 14.30 -2.44 4.63
CA ASN A 126 14.51 -1.62 5.82
C ASN A 126 14.24 -2.48 7.05
N PRO A 127 15.15 -3.42 7.37
CA PRO A 127 14.93 -4.38 8.45
C PRO A 127 14.70 -3.61 9.75
N TYR A 128 13.45 -3.62 10.21
CA TYR A 128 13.09 -3.07 11.49
C TYR A 128 13.74 -3.92 12.58
N ARG A 129 14.67 -3.32 13.33
CA ARG A 129 15.23 -3.97 14.51
C ARG A 129 14.15 -4.02 15.59
N ILE A 130 13.59 -5.20 15.79
CA ILE A 130 12.69 -5.50 16.92
C ILE A 130 13.42 -5.36 18.28
N LYS A 131 14.76 -5.32 18.26
CA LYS A 131 15.65 -5.37 19.42
C LYS A 131 16.09 -3.96 19.84
N GLU A 132 16.18 -3.74 21.15
CA GLU A 132 17.06 -2.72 21.72
C GLU A 132 18.54 -3.06 21.42
N PRO A 133 19.45 -2.08 21.39
CA PRO A 133 20.88 -2.33 21.20
C PRO A 133 21.41 -3.36 22.22
N GLY A 134 22.06 -4.43 21.74
CA GLY A 134 22.66 -5.46 22.59
C GLY A 134 21.78 -6.68 22.89
N VAL A 135 20.52 -6.71 22.42
CA VAL A 135 19.63 -7.88 22.60
C VAL A 135 19.55 -8.68 21.30
N ILE A 136 19.76 -10.00 21.34
CA ILE A 136 19.45 -10.94 20.27
C ILE A 136 18.08 -11.58 20.56
N VAL A 137 17.01 -11.08 19.92
CA VAL A 137 15.76 -11.85 19.75
C VAL A 137 15.98 -13.05 18.84
N GLU A 138 15.78 -14.24 19.39
CA GLU A 138 15.61 -15.49 18.66
C GLU A 138 14.11 -15.70 18.38
N ILE A 139 13.77 -16.09 17.16
CA ILE A 139 12.38 -16.39 16.77
C ILE A 139 12.24 -17.90 16.78
N ASP A 140 11.57 -18.45 17.81
CA ASP A 140 11.22 -19.86 17.86
C ASP A 140 9.86 -20.12 17.16
N LYS A 141 9.77 -21.25 16.46
CA LYS A 141 8.55 -21.72 15.79
C LYS A 141 8.07 -22.98 16.50
N SER A 142 7.07 -22.83 17.35
CA SER A 142 6.45 -23.93 18.07
C SER A 142 5.14 -24.37 17.40
N LEU A 143 5.04 -25.64 17.02
CA LEU A 143 3.81 -26.24 16.50
C LEU A 143 2.94 -26.69 17.67
N VAL A 144 1.83 -25.98 17.92
CA VAL A 144 0.88 -26.37 18.96
C VAL A 144 -0.13 -27.33 18.36
N ALA A 145 0.04 -28.60 18.70
CA ALA A 145 -0.86 -29.68 18.30
C ALA A 145 -0.80 -30.81 19.33
N LYS A 146 -1.13 -30.53 20.60
CA LYS A 146 -1.06 -31.54 21.66
C LYS A 146 -2.43 -31.78 22.27
N ARG A 147 -2.88 -33.04 22.20
CA ARG A 147 -4.01 -33.54 22.99
C ARG A 147 -3.58 -33.65 24.44
N LYS A 148 -4.42 -33.22 25.39
CA LYS A 148 -4.20 -33.52 26.80
C LYS A 148 -4.38 -35.02 26.99
N ASN A 149 -3.32 -35.74 27.36
CA ASN A 149 -3.32 -37.19 27.59
C ASN A 149 -3.73 -38.06 26.38
N ASN A 150 -3.54 -37.59 25.13
CA ASN A 150 -4.00 -38.27 23.91
C ASN A 150 -5.52 -38.51 23.80
N VAL A 151 -6.30 -37.98 24.74
CA VAL A 151 -7.75 -38.13 24.84
C VAL A 151 -8.41 -36.78 24.55
N GLY A 152 -9.58 -36.79 23.89
CA GLY A 152 -10.38 -35.60 23.62
C GLY A 152 -10.27 -35.03 22.21
N HIS A 153 -10.83 -33.83 22.02
CA HIS A 153 -11.04 -33.17 20.73
C HIS A 153 -9.74 -33.02 19.91
N VAL A 154 -9.82 -33.28 18.60
CA VAL A 154 -8.70 -33.09 17.68
C VAL A 154 -8.50 -31.59 17.45
N VAL A 155 -7.45 -31.02 18.05
CA VAL A 155 -7.10 -29.61 17.84
C VAL A 155 -6.33 -29.48 16.52
N GLU A 156 -6.77 -28.56 15.67
CA GLU A 156 -6.07 -28.20 14.44
C GLU A 156 -4.66 -27.69 14.75
N ARG A 157 -3.68 -28.13 13.95
CA ARG A 157 -2.27 -27.74 14.15
C ARG A 157 -2.13 -26.24 13.89
N ARG A 158 -1.67 -25.49 14.89
CA ARG A 158 -1.39 -24.05 14.74
C ARG A 158 0.08 -23.77 14.97
N TRP A 159 0.65 -22.96 14.10
CA TRP A 159 1.99 -22.42 14.29
C TRP A 159 1.93 -21.24 15.25
N VAL A 160 2.74 -21.28 16.30
CA VAL A 160 2.95 -20.16 17.21
C VAL A 160 4.40 -19.72 17.06
N PHE A 161 4.59 -18.41 16.89
CA PHE A 161 5.91 -17.79 16.81
C PHE A 161 6.16 -17.04 18.11
N GLY A 162 7.22 -17.40 18.82
CA GLY A 162 7.68 -16.71 20.02
C GLY A 162 8.99 -15.98 19.74
N GLY A 163 9.09 -14.73 20.17
CA GLY A 163 10.37 -14.02 20.20
C GLY A 163 10.92 -14.02 21.62
N VAL A 164 12.13 -14.54 21.86
CA VAL A 164 12.82 -14.42 23.15
C VAL A 164 14.06 -13.56 22.99
N GLY A 165 14.19 -12.50 23.80
CA GLY A 165 15.37 -11.64 23.81
C GLY A 165 16.46 -12.20 24.71
N GLY A 166 17.61 -12.58 24.16
CA GLY A 166 18.83 -12.85 24.91
C GLY A 166 19.76 -11.64 24.90
N SER A 167 20.41 -11.29 26.01
CA SER A 167 21.48 -10.28 26.02
C SER A 167 22.73 -10.85 25.33
N ALA A 168 23.29 -10.14 24.34
CA ALA A 168 24.57 -10.51 23.75
C ALA A 168 25.67 -10.31 24.80
N LEU A 169 26.33 -11.39 25.23
CA LEU A 169 27.60 -11.27 25.95
C LEU A 169 28.62 -10.67 24.98
N GLN A 170 29.13 -9.48 25.31
CA GLN A 170 30.33 -8.92 24.70
C GLN A 170 31.45 -9.95 24.89
N GLN A 171 31.79 -10.68 23.84
CA GLN A 171 33.10 -11.34 23.77
C GLN A 171 34.11 -10.25 23.45
N ASP A 172 34.67 -9.67 24.51
CA ASP A 172 35.89 -8.89 24.42
C ASP A 172 36.98 -9.81 23.85
N LYS A 173 37.39 -9.54 22.60
CA LYS A 173 38.66 -10.04 22.08
C LYS A 173 39.77 -9.34 22.86
N ALA A 174 40.28 -9.99 23.90
CA ALA A 174 41.58 -9.69 24.46
C ALA A 174 42.67 -10.18 23.48
N SER A 175 43.51 -9.23 23.08
CA SER A 175 44.89 -9.31 22.55
C SER A 175 45.26 -10.42 21.56
#